data_AF-A0A837R960-F1
#
_entry.id   AF-A0A837R960-F1
#
_cell.length_a   1.000
_cell.length_b   1.000
_cell.length_c   1.000
_cell.angle_alpha   90.00
_cell.angle_beta   90.00
_cell.angle_gamma   90.00
#
_symmetry.space_group_name_H-M   'P 1'
#
loop_
_entity.id
_entity.type
_entity.pdbx_description
1 polymer ?
#
loop_
_entity_poly.entity_id
_entity_poly.type
_entity_poly.pdbx_seq_one_letter_code
_entity_poly.pdbx_strand_id
1 'polypeptide(L)'
;MVAETTVYALTNQPIDHHLGQMGEDVYTYRLRTSDGQGKRRWLTFTADHRLKQRHYLKIDTKGQNVNSWEAVTVSAVPQRARQALKS
;
A
#
# COMPACT_ATOMS: atom_id res chain seq x y z
N MET A 1 22.86 5.36 1.88
CA MET A 1 21.96 4.77 0.86
C MET A 1 20.68 4.32 1.56
N VAL A 2 19.51 4.51 0.94
CA VAL A 2 18.23 4.04 1.52
C VAL A 2 17.92 2.66 0.97
N ALA A 3 17.66 1.70 1.87
CA ALA A 3 17.38 0.31 1.51
C ALA A 3 15.97 0.14 0.92
N GLU A 4 15.85 -0.86 0.04
CA GLU A 4 14.54 -1.34 -0.42
C GLU A 4 13.91 -2.23 0.64
N THR A 5 12.60 -2.06 0.84
CA THR A 5 11.84 -2.79 1.84
C THR A 5 10.44 -3.12 1.32
N THR A 6 9.96 -4.30 1.68
CA THR A 6 8.57 -4.71 1.44
C THR A 6 7.71 -4.43 2.66
N VAL A 7 6.55 -3.80 2.43
CA VAL A 7 5.50 -3.61 3.44
C VAL A 7 4.16 -4.11 2.90
N TYR A 8 3.24 -4.37 3.82
CA TYR A 8 1.91 -4.90 3.53
C TYR A 8 0.84 -3.95 4.03
N ALA A 9 -0.28 -3.87 3.33
CA ALA A 9 -1.41 -3.01 3.69
C ALA A 9 -2.75 -3.70 3.43
N LEU A 10 -3.80 -3.22 4.08
CA LEU A 10 -5.19 -3.42 3.65
C LEU A 10 -5.64 -2.17 2.91
N THR A 11 -6.16 -2.33 1.70
CA THR A 11 -6.72 -1.23 0.91
C THR A 11 -7.98 -0.65 1.56
N ASN A 12 -8.12 0.66 1.45
CA ASN A 12 -9.27 1.44 1.92
C ASN A 12 -9.78 2.34 0.78
N GLN A 13 -10.64 3.30 1.12
CA GLN A 13 -11.06 4.32 0.16
C GLN A 13 -9.90 5.29 -0.13
N PRO A 14 -9.76 5.75 -1.39
CA PRO A 14 -8.81 6.81 -1.70
C PRO A 14 -9.16 8.07 -0.90
N ILE A 15 -8.14 8.83 -0.52
CA ILE A 15 -8.29 10.12 0.18
C ILE A 15 -8.47 11.29 -0.79
N ASP A 16 -8.16 11.08 -2.07
CA ASP A 16 -8.32 12.05 -3.14
C ASP A 16 -8.48 11.34 -4.50
N HIS A 17 -9.16 11.98 -5.44
CA HIS A 17 -9.32 11.55 -6.82
C HIS A 17 -9.39 12.77 -7.74
N HIS A 18 -8.55 12.79 -8.76
CA HIS A 18 -8.52 13.84 -9.78
C HIS A 18 -8.12 13.26 -11.15
N LEU A 19 -8.27 14.07 -12.19
CA LEU A 19 -7.72 13.76 -13.51
C LEU A 19 -6.28 14.26 -13.62
N GLY A 20 -5.38 13.41 -14.10
CA GLY A 20 -4.01 13.74 -14.40
C GLY A 20 -3.87 14.60 -15.65
N GLN A 21 -2.62 14.90 -16.04
CA GLN A 21 -2.35 15.83 -17.15
C GLN A 21 -2.84 15.31 -18.51
N MET A 22 -2.99 13.98 -18.66
CA MET A 22 -3.47 13.34 -19.88
C MET A 22 -4.93 12.89 -19.76
N GLY A 23 -5.65 13.36 -18.72
CA GLY A 23 -7.05 12.99 -18.48
C GLY A 23 -7.24 11.59 -17.87
N GLU A 24 -6.16 10.96 -17.39
CA GLU A 24 -6.21 9.69 -16.67
C GLU A 24 -6.73 9.87 -15.24
N ASP A 25 -7.46 8.89 -14.71
CA ASP A 25 -7.85 8.91 -13.30
C ASP A 25 -6.62 8.71 -12.41
N VAL A 26 -6.47 9.57 -11.39
CA VAL A 26 -5.43 9.47 -10.37
C VAL A 26 -6.08 9.36 -9.01
N TYR A 27 -5.89 8.23 -8.33
CA TYR A 27 -6.42 7.97 -6.99
C TYR A 27 -5.30 8.03 -5.97
N THR A 28 -5.39 8.92 -4.99
CA THR A 28 -4.41 9.01 -3.89
C THR A 28 -4.86 8.16 -2.71
N TYR A 29 -3.98 7.29 -2.22
CA TYR A 29 -4.21 6.47 -1.05
C TYR A 29 -3.26 6.85 0.07
N ARG A 30 -3.77 6.85 1.30
CA ARG A 30 -2.96 6.88 2.52
C ARG A 30 -3.27 5.62 3.33
N LEU A 31 -2.32 4.68 3.34
CA LEU A 31 -2.49 3.36 3.95
C LEU A 31 -1.62 3.20 5.19
N ARG A 32 -2.19 2.57 6.23
CA ARG A 32 -1.40 2.03 7.33
C ARG A 32 -0.76 0.74 6.83
N THR A 33 0.56 0.69 6.87
CA THR A 33 1.34 -0.44 6.38
C THR A 33 2.05 -1.12 7.54
N SER A 34 2.42 -2.39 7.36
CA SER A 34 3.27 -3.14 8.27
C SER A 34 4.35 -3.87 7.48
N ASP A 35 5.59 -3.84 7.94
CA ASP A 35 6.61 -4.77 7.44
C ASP A 35 6.32 -6.22 7.88
N GLY A 36 7.12 -7.17 7.40
CA GLY A 36 6.99 -8.59 7.76
C GLY A 36 7.17 -8.90 9.25
N GLN A 37 7.73 -7.97 10.04
CA GLN A 37 7.93 -8.11 11.48
C GLN A 37 6.81 -7.47 12.30
N GLY A 38 5.86 -6.76 11.67
CA GLY A 38 4.78 -6.08 12.38
C GLY A 38 5.03 -4.59 12.63
N LYS A 39 6.15 -4.02 12.16
CA LYS A 39 6.45 -2.60 12.36
C LYS A 39 5.59 -1.75 11.44
N ARG A 40 4.83 -0.84 12.05
CA ARG A 40 3.84 -0.03 11.33
C ARG A 40 4.42 1.30 10.85
N ARG A 41 3.95 1.77 9.70
CA ARG A 41 4.12 3.15 9.22
C ARG A 41 2.99 3.55 8.26
N TRP A 42 2.80 4.85 8.09
CA TRP A 42 1.94 5.36 7.03
C TRP A 42 2.71 5.43 5.70
N LEU A 43 1.98 5.21 4.61
CA LEU A 43 2.48 5.34 3.25
C LEU A 43 1.42 6.02 2.40
N THR A 44 1.83 6.99 1.59
CA THR A 44 0.96 7.68 0.63
C THR A 44 1.46 7.43 -0.77
N PHE A 45 0.56 7.04 -1.68
CA PHE A 45 0.89 6.80 -3.08
C PHE A 45 -0.34 6.98 -3.98
N THR A 46 -0.11 7.12 -5.28
CA THR A 46 -1.16 7.20 -6.29
C THR A 46 -1.30 5.89 -7.06
N ALA A 47 -2.50 5.62 -7.55
CA ALA A 47 -2.78 4.57 -8.52
C ALA A 47 -3.62 5.14 -9.68
N ASP A 48 -3.41 4.60 -10.87
CA ASP A 48 -4.11 4.96 -12.12
C ASP A 48 -5.52 4.33 -12.23
N HIS A 49 -5.91 3.55 -11.22
CA HIS A 49 -7.24 2.97 -11.11
C HIS A 49 -7.64 2.79 -9.65
N ARG A 50 -8.95 2.66 -9.42
CA ARG A 50 -9.49 2.46 -8.08
C ARG A 50 -9.16 1.05 -7.57
N LEU A 51 -8.53 0.98 -6.41
CA LEU A 51 -8.21 -0.28 -5.76
C LEU A 51 -9.47 -0.92 -5.15
N LYS A 52 -9.59 -2.25 -5.27
CA LYS A 52 -10.61 -2.99 -4.54
C LYS A 52 -10.35 -2.86 -3.05
N GLN A 53 -11.36 -2.46 -2.27
CA GLN A 53 -11.24 -2.24 -0.82
C GLN A 53 -11.14 -3.56 -0.05
N ARG A 54 -10.51 -3.53 1.13
CA ARG A 54 -10.35 -4.69 2.03
C ARG A 54 -9.56 -5.85 1.40
N HIS A 55 -8.71 -5.55 0.42
CA HIS A 55 -7.75 -6.49 -0.15
C HIS A 55 -6.34 -6.19 0.37
N TYR A 56 -5.49 -7.22 0.40
CA TYR A 56 -4.10 -7.04 0.79
C TYR A 56 -3.26 -6.57 -0.38
N LEU A 57 -2.36 -5.63 -0.11
CA LEU A 57 -1.27 -5.28 -1.01
C LEU A 57 0.06 -5.72 -0.40
N LYS A 58 0.96 -6.17 -1.28
CA LYS A 58 2.40 -6.19 -1.03
C LYS A 58 2.99 -5.00 -1.78
N ILE A 59 3.76 -4.17 -1.09
CA ILE A 59 4.25 -2.88 -1.59
C ILE A 59 5.76 -2.83 -1.40
N ASP A 60 6.49 -2.70 -2.49
CA ASP A 60 7.94 -2.53 -2.46
C ASP A 60 8.28 -1.04 -2.48
N THR A 61 9.18 -0.65 -1.58
CA THR A 61 9.46 0.75 -1.28
C THR A 61 10.94 1.01 -1.13
N LYS A 62 11.36 2.24 -1.46
CA LYS A 62 12.67 2.78 -1.10
C LYS A 62 12.48 3.99 -0.19
N GLY A 63 12.61 3.79 1.11
CA GLY A 63 12.22 4.79 2.10
C GLY A 63 10.71 5.00 2.11
N GLN A 64 10.22 6.20 1.80
CA GLN A 64 8.80 6.52 1.68
C GLN A 64 8.26 6.38 0.24
N ASN A 65 9.14 6.18 -0.74
CA ASN A 65 8.73 6.09 -2.13
C ASN A 65 8.24 4.69 -2.43
N VAL A 66 7.10 4.59 -3.09
CA VAL A 66 6.56 3.34 -3.63
C VAL A 66 7.20 3.06 -4.98
N ASN A 67 7.83 1.91 -5.13
CA ASN A 67 8.39 1.46 -6.40
C ASN A 67 7.36 0.64 -7.18
N SER A 68 6.67 -0.27 -6.48
CA SER A 68 5.67 -1.14 -7.05
C SER A 68 4.72 -1.65 -5.97
N TRP A 69 3.57 -2.15 -6.39
CA TRP A 69 2.62 -2.83 -5.52
C TRP A 69 1.89 -3.91 -6.31
N GLU A 70 1.47 -4.96 -5.60
CA GLU A 70 0.68 -6.05 -6.16
C GLU A 70 -0.41 -6.46 -5.18
N ALA A 71 -1.59 -6.81 -5.71
CA ALA A 71 -2.66 -7.40 -4.91
C ALA A 71 -2.28 -8.85 -4.56
N VAL A 72 -2.34 -9.17 -3.27
CA VAL A 72 -1.97 -10.50 -2.76
C VAL A 72 -3.08 -11.11 -1.93
N THR A 73 -3.07 -12.44 -1.82
CA THR A 73 -3.97 -13.16 -0.92
C THR A 73 -3.48 -13.06 0.52
N VAL A 74 -4.36 -13.38 1.48
CA VAL A 74 -4.01 -13.37 2.91
C VAL A 74 -2.84 -14.30 3.24
N SER A 75 -2.70 -15.42 2.53
CA SER A 75 -1.62 -16.40 2.77
C SER A 75 -0.23 -15.84 2.45
N ALA A 76 -0.12 -14.91 1.51
CA ALA A 76 1.13 -14.24 1.15
C ALA A 76 1.56 -13.16 2.14
N VAL A 77 0.67 -12.71 3.03
CA VAL A 77 0.99 -11.67 4.03
C VAL A 77 1.54 -12.32 5.30
N PRO A 78 2.74 -11.95 5.80
CA PRO A 78 3.31 -12.51 7.02
C PRO A 78 2.37 -12.39 8.23
N GLN A 79 2.35 -13.40 9.11
CA GLN A 79 1.43 -13.44 10.24
C GLN A 79 1.51 -12.18 11.13
N ARG A 80 2.73 -11.73 11.45
CA ARG A 80 2.96 -10.52 12.26
C ARG A 80 2.42 -9.26 11.57
N ALA A 81 2.63 -9.14 10.25
CA ALA A 81 2.06 -8.05 9.46
C ALA A 81 0.53 -8.08 9.48
N ARG A 82 -0.09 -9.25 9.28
CA ARG A 82 -1.56 -9.41 9.33
C ARG A 82 -2.13 -9.03 10.69
N GLN A 83 -1.49 -9.46 11.78
CA GLN A 83 -1.90 -9.11 13.13
C GLN A 83 -1.79 -7.60 13.35
N ALA A 84 -0.70 -6.99 12.89
CA ALA A 84 -0.48 -5.55 13.02
C ALA A 84 -1.51 -4.71 12.26
N LEU A 85 -2.03 -5.21 11.14
CA LEU A 85 -3.03 -4.51 10.32
C LEU A 85 -4.47 -4.66 10.81
N LYS A 86 -4.75 -5.61 11.72
CA LYS A 86 -6.09 -5.84 12.30
C LYS A 86 -6.36 -5.04 13.58
N SER A 87 -5.33 -4.46 14.19
CA SER A 87 -5.35 -3.81 15.51
C SER A 87 -5.43 -2.29 15.46
#